data_AF-A0A1F6CQ67-F1
#
_entry.id   AF-A0A1F6CQ67-F1
#
_cell.length_a   1.000
_cell.length_b   1.000
_cell.length_c   1.000
_cell.angle_alpha   90.00
_cell.angle_beta   90.00
_cell.angle_gamma   90.00
#
_symmetry.space_group_name_H-M   'P 1'
#
loop_
_entity.id
_entity.type
_entity.pdbx_description
1 polymer ?
#
loop_
_entity_poly.entity_id
_entity_poly.type
_entity_poly.pdbx_seq_one_letter_code
_entity_poly.pdbx_strand_id
1 'polypeptide(L)'
;MRTRIHKISRYAPSIFQGKFDFSSARRGASLSVAHPWEHMGLRLLGAALVVIFCGYLYFVSASILNVIARKEALTQVSVIQGSIGGLEQNYFELTKAISPQSGPALGLSPITHQAYVYRPGNVGAATIVRNEI
;
A
#
# COMPACT_ATOMS: atom_id res chain seq x y z
N MET A 1 -63.26 -60.84 -23.32
CA MET A 1 -62.87 -60.94 -24.74
C MET A 1 -61.46 -60.40 -24.91
N ARG A 2 -60.51 -61.23 -25.36
CA ARG A 2 -59.09 -60.91 -25.56
C ARG A 2 -58.88 -60.16 -26.87
N THR A 3 -58.33 -58.95 -26.85
CA THR A 3 -57.82 -58.26 -28.03
C THR A 3 -56.34 -58.57 -28.22
N ARG A 4 -56.04 -59.38 -29.26
CA ARG A 4 -54.69 -59.73 -29.69
C ARG A 4 -54.07 -58.52 -30.41
N ILE A 5 -52.98 -57.99 -29.86
CA ILE A 5 -52.17 -56.98 -30.55
C ILE A 5 -51.26 -57.72 -31.54
N HIS A 6 -51.45 -57.46 -32.83
CA HIS A 6 -50.63 -58.00 -33.90
C HIS A 6 -49.22 -57.41 -33.85
N LYS A 7 -48.20 -58.27 -33.72
CA LYS A 7 -46.79 -57.93 -33.93
C LYS A 7 -46.60 -57.46 -35.37
N ILE A 8 -46.31 -56.18 -35.56
CA ILE A 8 -45.73 -55.65 -36.79
C ILE A 8 -44.21 -55.82 -36.66
N SER A 9 -43.69 -57.01 -36.98
CA SER A 9 -42.25 -57.22 -37.19
C SER A 9 -42.02 -57.42 -38.68
N ARG A 10 -41.76 -56.33 -39.41
CA ARG A 10 -41.52 -56.37 -40.85
C ARG A 10 -40.18 -55.76 -41.27
N TYR A 11 -39.19 -55.79 -40.39
CA TYR A 11 -37.82 -55.43 -40.73
C TYR A 11 -36.86 -56.45 -40.11
N ALA A 12 -36.17 -57.19 -40.96
CA ALA A 12 -35.01 -57.98 -40.57
C ALA A 12 -33.94 -57.02 -40.02
N PRO A 13 -33.33 -57.29 -38.85
CA PRO A 13 -32.27 -56.44 -38.34
C PRO A 13 -31.09 -56.51 -39.31
N SER A 14 -30.73 -55.36 -39.87
CA SER A 14 -29.62 -55.25 -40.80
C SER A 14 -28.32 -55.69 -40.11
N ILE A 15 -27.56 -56.53 -40.79
CA ILE A 15 -26.26 -57.06 -40.35
C ILE A 15 -25.21 -55.92 -40.23
N PHE A 16 -25.60 -54.69 -40.62
CA PHE A 16 -24.83 -53.46 -40.54
C PHE A 16 -25.28 -52.50 -39.42
N GLN A 17 -26.00 -52.97 -38.40
CA GLN A 17 -26.05 -52.25 -37.12
C GLN A 17 -24.68 -52.40 -36.43
N GLY A 18 -23.73 -51.58 -36.87
CA GLY A 18 -22.49 -51.33 -36.18
C GLY A 18 -22.82 -50.91 -34.74
N LYS A 19 -22.55 -51.80 -33.80
CA LYS A 19 -22.51 -51.45 -32.39
C LYS A 19 -21.40 -50.42 -32.25
N PHE A 20 -21.76 -49.16 -32.06
CA PHE A 20 -20.82 -48.17 -31.52
C PHE A 20 -20.57 -48.56 -30.07
N ASP A 21 -19.66 -49.50 -29.90
CA ASP A 21 -19.18 -49.97 -28.61
C ASP A 21 -18.26 -48.88 -28.06
N PHE A 22 -18.84 -47.91 -27.35
CA PHE A 22 -18.10 -46.85 -26.66
C PHE A 22 -17.30 -47.39 -25.45
N SER A 23 -17.16 -48.70 -25.29
CA SER A 23 -16.30 -49.33 -24.28
C SER A 23 -14.80 -49.08 -24.52
N SER A 24 -14.41 -48.68 -25.73
CA SER A 24 -13.02 -48.33 -26.07
C SER A 24 -12.60 -46.91 -25.64
N ALA A 25 -13.55 -46.00 -25.38
CA ALA A 25 -13.24 -44.65 -24.91
C ALA A 25 -12.79 -44.60 -23.43
N ARG A 26 -12.88 -45.72 -22.70
CA ARG A 26 -12.39 -45.81 -21.31
C ARG A 26 -10.92 -46.25 -21.20
N ARG A 27 -10.21 -46.46 -22.31
CA ARG A 27 -8.76 -46.73 -22.35
C ARG A 27 -7.94 -45.53 -22.82
N GLY A 28 -8.44 -44.32 -22.60
CA GLY A 28 -7.73 -43.06 -22.86
C GLY A 28 -7.30 -42.29 -21.62
N ALA A 29 -7.24 -42.94 -20.44
CA ALA A 29 -6.84 -42.30 -19.18
C ALA A 29 -5.84 -43.14 -18.36
N SER A 30 -5.09 -44.04 -18.99
CA SER A 30 -4.07 -44.86 -18.32
C SER A 30 -2.67 -44.25 -18.41
N LEU A 31 -2.56 -42.92 -18.35
CA LEU A 31 -1.34 -42.20 -17.91
C LEU A 31 -1.55 -41.53 -16.54
N SER A 32 -2.64 -41.84 -15.85
CA SER A 32 -2.84 -41.46 -14.44
C SER A 32 -2.64 -42.67 -13.54
N VAL A 33 -1.41 -43.20 -13.51
CA VAL A 33 -0.96 -43.82 -12.27
C VAL A 33 -0.78 -42.65 -11.30
N ALA A 34 -1.89 -42.21 -10.70
CA ALA A 34 -1.93 -41.11 -9.75
C ALA A 34 -0.98 -41.46 -8.60
N HIS A 35 0.24 -40.95 -8.67
CA HIS A 35 1.18 -41.09 -7.58
C HIS A 35 0.66 -40.21 -6.45
N PRO A 36 0.49 -40.74 -5.21
CA PRO A 36 0.01 -39.94 -4.09
C PRO A 36 0.88 -38.68 -3.85
N TRP A 37 2.12 -38.71 -4.33
CA TRP A 37 3.06 -37.60 -4.32
C TRP A 37 2.65 -36.41 -5.20
N GLU A 38 1.96 -36.62 -6.31
CA GLU A 38 1.53 -35.54 -7.21
C GLU A 38 0.46 -34.66 -6.54
N HIS A 39 -0.51 -35.28 -5.86
CA HIS A 39 -1.53 -34.54 -5.10
C HIS A 39 -0.91 -33.73 -3.96
N MET A 40 0.12 -34.27 -3.31
CA MET A 40 0.85 -33.55 -2.28
C MET A 40 1.64 -32.38 -2.86
N GLY A 41 2.34 -32.58 -3.97
CA GLY A 41 3.07 -31.53 -4.69
C GLY A 41 2.16 -30.38 -5.15
N LEU A 42 1.00 -30.70 -5.74
CA LEU A 42 0.02 -29.69 -6.17
C LEU A 42 -0.58 -28.90 -5.00
N ARG A 43 -0.86 -29.56 -3.86
CA ARG A 43 -1.31 -28.86 -2.65
C ARG A 43 -0.23 -27.95 -2.08
N LEU A 44 1.02 -28.39 -2.06
CA LEU A 44 2.14 -27.61 -1.57
C LEU A 44 2.41 -26.40 -2.47
N LEU A 45 2.36 -26.58 -3.79
CA LEU A 45 2.45 -25.51 -4.77
C LEU A 45 1.31 -24.50 -4.60
N GLY A 46 0.07 -24.98 -4.45
CA GLY A 46 -1.10 -24.15 -4.21
C GLY A 46 -0.98 -23.35 -2.90
N ALA A 47 -0.57 -24.00 -1.82
CA ALA A 47 -0.33 -23.34 -0.54
C ALA A 47 0.79 -22.29 -0.64
N ALA A 48 1.89 -22.61 -1.32
CA ALA A 48 2.98 -21.67 -1.55
C ALA A 48 2.53 -20.44 -2.35
N LEU A 49 1.73 -20.63 -3.40
CA LEU A 49 1.13 -19.53 -4.18
C LEU A 49 0.25 -18.64 -3.31
N VAL A 50 -0.60 -19.22 -2.47
CA VAL A 50 -1.44 -18.46 -1.54
C VAL A 50 -0.59 -17.67 -0.54
N VAL A 51 0.43 -18.28 0.04
CA VAL A 51 1.34 -17.60 0.97
C VAL A 51 2.08 -16.45 0.29
N ILE A 52 2.57 -16.65 -0.93
CA ILE A 52 3.22 -15.59 -1.71
C ILE A 52 2.24 -14.45 -1.99
N PHE A 53 1.01 -14.78 -2.38
CA PHE A 53 -0.02 -13.78 -2.68
C PHE A 53 -0.42 -12.97 -1.44
N CYS A 54 -0.67 -13.64 -0.31
CA CYS A 54 -0.95 -12.98 0.96
C CYS A 54 0.23 -12.14 1.45
N GLY A 55 1.46 -12.66 1.36
CA GLY A 55 2.68 -11.95 1.72
C GLY A 55 2.89 -10.69 0.87
N TYR A 56 2.62 -10.79 -0.44
CA TYR A 56 2.68 -9.65 -1.35
C TYR A 56 1.67 -8.57 -0.95
N LEU A 57 0.40 -8.92 -0.74
CA LEU A 57 -0.63 -7.97 -0.32
C LEU A 57 -0.31 -7.31 1.02
N TYR A 58 0.20 -8.09 1.98
CA TYR A 58 0.66 -7.57 3.27
C TYR A 58 1.81 -6.58 3.09
N PHE A 59 2.82 -6.92 2.29
CA PHE A 59 3.98 -6.07 2.05
C PHE A 59 3.60 -4.76 1.35
N VAL A 60 2.75 -4.82 0.32
CA VAL A 60 2.24 -3.62 -0.36
C VAL A 60 1.45 -2.74 0.60
N SER A 61 0.57 -3.33 1.41
CA SER A 61 -0.25 -2.60 2.39
C SER A 61 0.63 -1.93 3.46
N ALA A 62 1.60 -2.67 4.01
CA ALA A 62 2.56 -2.14 4.98
C ALA A 62 3.42 -1.02 4.39
N SER A 63 3.85 -1.15 3.14
CA SER A 63 4.61 -0.13 2.42
C SER A 63 3.81 1.16 2.25
N ILE A 64 2.54 1.05 1.83
CA ILE A 64 1.63 2.20 1.68
C ILE A 64 1.44 2.90 3.03
N LEU A 65 1.15 2.14 4.10
CA LEU A 65 0.98 2.71 5.44
C LEU A 65 2.23 3.43 5.93
N ASN A 66 3.41 2.86 5.69
CA ASN A 66 4.67 3.48 6.07
C ASN A 66 4.94 4.79 5.29
N VAL A 67 4.60 4.82 4.00
CA VAL A 67 4.71 6.05 3.19
C VAL A 67 3.73 7.12 3.67
N ILE A 68 2.49 6.74 4.04
CA ILE A 68 1.49 7.68 4.56
C ILE A 68 1.97 8.27 5.90
N ALA A 69 2.40 7.42 6.84
CA ALA A 69 2.91 7.87 8.14
C ALA A 69 4.11 8.82 7.99
N ARG A 70 5.03 8.50 7.06
CA ARG A 70 6.16 9.39 6.74
C ARG A 70 5.70 10.74 6.18
N LYS A 71 4.72 10.74 5.27
CA LYS A 71 4.17 11.99 4.71
C LYS A 71 3.51 12.84 5.79
N GLU A 72 2.73 12.23 6.66
CA GLU A 72 2.05 12.94 7.75
C GLU A 72 3.05 13.57 8.73
N ALA A 73 4.09 12.82 9.11
CA ALA A 73 5.17 13.36 9.94
C ALA A 73 5.87 14.57 9.28
N LEU A 74 6.15 14.50 7.98
CA LEU A 74 6.76 15.63 7.24
C LEU A 74 5.83 16.85 7.18
N THR A 75 4.53 16.63 7.00
CA THR A 75 3.55 17.72 7.02
C THR A 75 3.50 18.40 8.39
N GLN A 76 3.49 17.63 9.49
CA GLN A 76 3.50 18.18 10.84
C GLN A 76 4.78 19.00 11.11
N VAL A 77 5.94 18.51 10.68
CA VAL A 77 7.21 19.25 10.79
C VAL A 77 7.14 20.58 10.04
N SER A 78 6.61 20.58 8.81
CA SER A 78 6.42 21.80 8.02
C SER A 78 5.51 22.82 8.71
N VAL A 79 4.42 22.37 9.33
CA VAL A 79 3.51 23.25 10.09
C VAL A 79 4.22 23.88 11.29
N ILE A 80 4.98 23.08 12.05
CA ILE A 80 5.74 23.58 13.20
C ILE A 80 6.79 24.61 12.74
N GLN A 81 7.55 24.31 11.69
CA GLN A 81 8.54 25.25 11.14
C GLN A 81 7.90 26.57 10.69
N GLY A 82 6.73 26.51 10.05
CA GLY A 82 5.96 27.71 9.69
C GLY A 82 5.55 28.54 10.91
N SER A 83 5.11 27.88 11.98
CA SER A 83 4.74 28.55 13.23
C SER A 83 5.95 29.21 13.91
N ILE A 84 7.12 28.56 13.89
CA ILE A 84 8.37 29.12 14.43
C ILE A 84 8.78 30.35 13.63
N GLY A 85 8.75 30.28 12.29
CA GLY A 85 9.08 31.43 11.45
C GLY A 85 8.15 32.63 11.69
N GLY A 86 6.85 32.39 11.88
CA GLY A 86 5.89 33.43 12.25
C GLY A 86 6.17 34.05 13.62
N LEU A 87 6.53 33.22 14.61
CA LEU A 87 6.92 33.68 15.95
C LEU A 87 8.21 34.48 15.92
N GLU A 88 9.20 34.07 15.14
CA GLU A 88 10.46 34.80 14.95
C GLU A 88 10.19 36.16 14.32
N GLN A 89 9.36 36.23 13.27
CA GLN A 89 8.97 37.50 12.66
C GLN A 89 8.30 38.43 13.69
N ASN A 90 7.31 37.92 14.42
CA ASN A 90 6.60 38.69 15.45
C ASN A 90 7.55 39.16 16.56
N TYR A 91 8.48 38.30 16.99
CA TYR A 91 9.50 38.66 17.99
C TYR A 91 10.41 39.78 17.46
N PHE A 92 10.85 39.72 16.22
CA PHE A 92 11.67 40.77 15.61
C PHE A 92 10.91 42.09 15.46
N GLU A 93 9.63 42.06 15.09
CA GLU A 93 8.78 43.25 15.03
C GLU A 93 8.59 43.89 16.41
N LEU A 94 8.26 43.09 17.42
CA LEU A 94 8.11 43.55 18.81
C LEU A 94 9.43 44.08 19.37
N THR A 95 10.55 43.41 19.09
CA THR A 95 11.87 43.85 19.57
C THR A 95 12.28 45.17 18.95
N LYS A 96 11.95 45.43 17.68
CA LYS A 96 12.22 46.72 17.02
C LYS A 96 11.35 47.86 17.58
N ALA A 97 10.17 47.55 18.11
CA ALA A 97 9.28 48.55 18.72
C ALA A 97 9.75 49.01 20.12
N ILE A 98 10.62 48.24 20.78
CA ILE A 98 11.20 48.58 22.07
C ILE A 98 12.49 49.36 21.83
N SER A 99 12.40 50.68 21.85
CA SER A 99 13.55 51.57 21.80
C SER A 99 13.72 52.28 23.15
N PRO A 100 14.94 52.71 23.52
CA PRO A 100 15.15 53.52 24.72
C PRO A 100 14.30 54.80 24.72
N GLN A 101 13.92 55.29 23.53
CA GLN A 101 13.05 56.47 23.37
C GLN A 101 11.57 56.15 23.61
N SER A 102 11.11 54.91 23.43
CA SER A 102 9.74 54.49 23.74
C SER A 102 9.53 54.06 25.20
N GLY A 103 10.62 53.79 25.94
CA GLY A 103 10.60 53.42 27.37
C GLY A 103 9.83 54.40 28.29
N PRO A 104 10.02 55.72 28.18
CA PRO A 104 9.28 56.68 29.00
C PRO A 104 7.77 56.66 28.76
N ALA A 105 7.33 56.41 27.51
CA ALA A 105 5.92 56.27 27.16
C ALA A 105 5.28 54.99 27.72
N LEU A 106 6.12 54.00 28.07
CA LEU A 106 5.74 52.74 28.71
C LEU A 106 5.85 52.79 30.25
N GLY A 107 6.15 53.97 30.82
CA GLY A 107 6.31 54.15 32.28
C GLY A 107 7.64 53.62 32.84
N LEU A 108 8.60 53.33 31.97
CA LEU A 108 9.93 52.85 32.38
C LEU A 108 10.82 54.04 32.76
N SER A 109 11.52 53.92 33.90
CA SER A 109 12.51 54.92 34.34
C SER A 109 13.76 54.86 33.44
N PRO A 110 14.35 56.01 33.07
CA PRO A 110 15.61 56.03 32.31
C PRO A 110 16.73 55.31 33.09
N ILE A 111 17.46 54.44 32.39
CA ILE A 111 18.53 53.62 32.96
C ILE A 111 19.82 54.43 33.04
N THR A 112 20.40 54.56 34.23
CA THR A 112 21.60 55.38 34.50
C THR A 112 22.91 54.78 33.98
N HIS A 113 22.97 53.46 33.79
CA HIS A 113 24.16 52.75 33.30
C HIS A 113 23.74 51.76 32.20
N GLN A 114 24.09 52.04 30.95
CA GLN A 114 23.82 51.16 29.82
C GLN A 114 25.07 50.33 29.50
N ALA A 115 24.95 49.01 29.54
CA ALA A 115 25.97 48.08 29.05
C ALA A 115 25.48 47.44 27.75
N TYR A 116 26.14 47.77 26.63
CA TYR A 116 25.80 47.22 25.33
C TYR A 116 26.46 45.85 25.14
N VAL A 117 25.65 44.79 25.03
CA VAL A 117 26.13 43.44 24.71
C VAL A 117 25.83 43.15 23.24
N TYR A 118 26.87 43.02 22.43
CA TYR A 118 26.73 42.65 21.03
C TYR A 118 26.47 41.14 20.91
N ARG A 119 25.33 40.75 20.33
CA ARG A 119 25.03 39.37 19.97
C ARG A 119 25.18 39.20 18.45
N PRO A 120 26.21 38.48 17.95
CA PRO A 120 26.32 38.18 16.53
C PRO A 120 25.12 37.34 16.10
N GLY A 121 24.42 37.78 15.05
CA GLY A 121 23.25 37.08 14.50
C GLY A 121 23.63 35.73 13.93
N ASN A 122 22.84 34.70 14.25
CA ASN A 122 23.04 33.34 13.73
C ASN A 122 22.49 33.28 12.30
N VAL A 123 23.32 33.62 11.30
CA VAL A 123 23.01 33.35 9.89
C VAL A 123 23.08 31.85 9.67
N GLY A 124 21.94 31.18 9.85
CA GLY A 124 21.80 29.77 9.49
C GLY A 124 22.08 29.59 8.00
N ALA A 125 23.24 29.03 7.67
CA ALA A 125 23.55 28.61 6.32
C ALA A 125 22.56 27.51 5.93
N ALA A 126 21.55 27.86 5.14
CA ALA A 126 20.67 26.88 4.51
C ALA A 126 21.52 26.06 3.53
N THR A 127 22.00 24.89 3.97
CA THR A 127 22.66 23.93 3.09
C THR A 127 21.60 23.39 2.13
N ILE A 128 21.56 23.95 0.91
CA ILE A 128 20.76 23.41 -0.19
C ILE A 128 21.38 22.06 -0.53
N VAL A 129 20.81 20.98 -0.01
CA VAL A 129 21.17 19.62 -0.42
C VAL A 129 20.66 19.46 -1.86
N ARG A 130 21.54 19.71 -2.82
CA ARG A 130 21.31 19.49 -4.24
C ARG A 130 21.30 17.98 -4.47
N ASN A 131 20.10 17.40 -4.59
CA ASN A 131 19.94 16.04 -5.10
C ASN A 131 20.23 16.07 -6.60
N GLU A 132 21.45 15.68 -6.96
CA GLU A 132 21.77 15.34 -8.35
C GLU A 132 21.22 13.94 -8.62
N ILE A 133 20.44 13.82 -9.71
CA ILE A 133 19.90 12.58 -10.27
C ILE A 133 20.88 12.10 -11.34
#